data_AF-A0A9D2AM75-F1
#
_entry.id   AF-A0A9D2AM75-F1
#
_cell.length_a   1.000
_cell.length_b   1.000
_cell.length_c   1.000
_cell.angle_alpha   90.00
_cell.angle_beta   90.00
_cell.angle_gamma   90.00
#
_symmetry.space_group_name_H-M   'P 1'
#
loop_
_entity.id
_entity.type
_entity.pdbx_description
1 polymer ?
#
loop_
_entity_poly.entity_id
_entity_poly.type
_entity_poly.pdbx_seq_one_letter_code
_entity_poly.pdbx_strand_id
1 'polypeptide(L)'
;MKKELSTFELQLCDIQGRLFELALKNDIKYPDFAEKYMNSQTAAFMDYPYDRLQWAGEEYILENLMDEVILEKCTGENYGREEVYWMGYVYRYWHFYTDENSKQIYAQADGPLM
;
A
#
# COMPACT_ATOMS: atom_id res chain seq x y z
N MET A 1 1.79 -23.99 -10.83
CA MET A 1 0.34 -23.72 -10.88
C MET A 1 0.19 -22.21 -10.74
N LYS A 2 -0.47 -21.49 -11.66
CA LYS A 2 -0.64 -20.04 -11.49
C LYS A 2 -1.66 -19.83 -10.36
N LYS A 3 -1.29 -19.10 -9.30
CA LYS A 3 -2.21 -18.68 -8.24
C LYS A 3 -3.17 -17.65 -8.86
N GLU A 4 -4.46 -17.95 -8.87
CA GLU A 4 -5.49 -17.00 -9.24
C GLU A 4 -6.02 -16.36 -7.94
N LEU A 5 -6.00 -15.04 -7.88
CA LEU A 5 -6.54 -14.30 -6.74
C LEU A 5 -8.07 -14.34 -6.79
N SER A 6 -8.67 -14.50 -5.63
CA SER A 6 -10.11 -14.38 -5.42
C SER A 6 -10.60 -12.95 -5.63
N THR A 7 -11.91 -12.79 -5.83
CA THR A 7 -12.55 -11.47 -5.91
C THR A 7 -12.25 -10.60 -4.68
N PHE A 8 -12.17 -11.22 -3.50
CA PHE A 8 -11.88 -10.49 -2.26
C PHE A 8 -10.43 -9.99 -2.23
N GLU A 9 -9.45 -10.81 -2.61
CA GLU A 9 -8.05 -10.39 -2.71
C GLU A 9 -7.86 -9.28 -3.76
N LEU A 10 -8.53 -9.38 -4.91
CA LEU A 10 -8.52 -8.32 -5.93
C LEU A 10 -9.15 -7.02 -5.42
N GLN A 11 -10.20 -7.10 -4.61
CA GLN A 11 -10.80 -5.94 -3.96
C GLN A 11 -9.83 -5.30 -2.94
N LEU A 12 -9.08 -6.10 -2.18
CA LEU A 12 -8.04 -5.57 -1.28
C LEU A 12 -6.90 -4.91 -2.06
N CYS A 13 -6.54 -5.43 -3.25
CA CYS A 13 -5.60 -4.75 -4.14
C CYS A 13 -6.12 -3.37 -4.58
N ASP A 14 -7.39 -3.29 -4.96
CA ASP A 14 -8.04 -2.02 -5.34
C ASP A 14 -8.11 -1.04 -4.16
N ILE A 15 -8.44 -1.50 -2.95
CA ILE A 15 -8.45 -0.67 -1.74
C ILE A 15 -7.07 -0.08 -1.49
N GLN A 16 -5.99 -0.87 -1.60
CA GLN A 16 -4.64 -0.36 -1.41
C GLN A 16 -4.23 0.61 -2.54
N GLY A 17 -4.63 0.37 -3.78
CA GLY A 17 -4.44 1.33 -4.88
C GLY A 17 -5.13 2.67 -4.60
N ARG A 18 -6.41 2.63 -4.21
CA ARG A 18 -7.19 3.84 -3.85
C ARG A 18 -6.65 4.55 -2.62
N LEU A 19 -6.12 3.82 -1.62
CA LEU A 19 -5.41 4.40 -0.48
C LEU A 19 -4.19 5.21 -0.94
N PHE A 20 -3.42 4.70 -1.90
CA PHE A 20 -2.27 5.41 -2.44
C PHE A 20 -2.68 6.67 -3.20
N GLU A 21 -3.77 6.62 -3.98
CA GLU A 21 -4.36 7.83 -4.60
C GLU A 21 -4.85 8.83 -3.55
N LEU A 22 -5.47 8.35 -2.47
CA LEU A 22 -5.99 9.17 -1.39
C LEU A 22 -4.85 9.91 -0.67
N ALA A 23 -3.73 9.25 -0.41
CA ALA A 23 -2.55 9.88 0.16
C ALA A 23 -2.03 11.01 -0.74
N LEU A 24 -1.93 10.76 -2.05
CA LEU A 24 -1.53 11.77 -3.03
C LEU A 24 -2.49 12.97 -3.03
N LYS A 25 -3.82 12.71 -3.00
CA LYS A 25 -4.86 13.75 -2.93
C LYS A 25 -4.78 14.59 -1.65
N ASN A 26 -4.22 14.05 -0.58
CA ASN A 26 -3.96 14.75 0.68
C ASN A 26 -2.60 15.44 0.71
N ASP A 27 -1.97 15.68 -0.45
CA ASP A 27 -0.66 16.30 -0.60
C ASP A 27 0.47 15.58 0.16
N ILE A 28 0.35 14.25 0.34
CA ILE A 28 1.41 13.45 0.95
C ILE A 28 2.46 13.11 -0.10
N LYS A 29 3.73 13.24 0.28
CA LYS A 29 4.87 13.04 -0.61
C LYS A 29 5.12 11.56 -0.91
N TYR A 30 5.44 11.25 -2.16
CA TYR A 30 6.04 9.97 -2.55
C TYR A 30 7.54 10.14 -2.83
N PRO A 31 8.37 9.11 -2.60
CA PRO A 31 8.01 7.76 -2.13
C PRO A 31 7.79 7.63 -0.60
N ASP A 32 7.88 8.72 0.17
CA ASP A 32 7.74 8.73 1.64
C ASP A 32 6.51 7.95 2.15
N PHE A 33 5.34 8.19 1.53
CA PHE A 33 4.12 7.44 1.87
C PHE A 33 4.25 5.93 1.65
N ALA A 34 4.76 5.52 0.49
CA ALA A 34 4.89 4.11 0.14
C ALA A 34 5.86 3.39 1.09
N GLU A 35 7.02 3.99 1.35
CA GLU A 35 8.01 3.45 2.28
C GLU A 35 7.41 3.26 3.67
N LYS A 36 6.77 4.31 4.22
CA LYS A 36 6.21 4.27 5.57
C LYS A 36 5.03 3.32 5.67
N TYR A 37 4.12 3.34 4.70
CA TYR A 37 3.00 2.40 4.67
C TYR A 37 3.51 0.96 4.63
N MET A 38 4.41 0.61 3.70
CA MET A 38 4.85 -0.78 3.55
C MET A 38 5.69 -1.31 4.72
N ASN A 39 6.25 -0.42 5.56
CA ASN A 39 6.95 -0.75 6.79
C ASN A 39 6.08 -0.63 8.06
N SER A 40 4.81 -0.27 7.94
CA SER A 40 3.90 0.00 9.07
C SER A 40 3.23 -1.26 9.64
N GLN A 41 2.80 -1.17 10.89
CA GLN A 41 1.88 -2.11 11.52
C GLN A 41 0.51 -2.10 10.83
N THR A 42 0.08 -0.94 10.31
CA THR A 42 -1.13 -0.81 9.49
C THR A 42 -1.10 -1.72 8.26
N ALA A 43 0.02 -1.77 7.52
CA ALA A 43 0.18 -2.70 6.41
C ALA A 43 0.29 -4.17 6.87
N ALA A 44 0.94 -4.43 8.02
CA ALA A 44 1.02 -5.77 8.58
C ALA A 44 -0.38 -6.36 8.91
N PHE A 45 -1.32 -5.53 9.36
CA PHE A 45 -2.71 -5.97 9.55
C PHE A 45 -3.41 -6.34 8.23
N MET A 46 -3.08 -5.63 7.15
CA MET A 46 -3.58 -5.97 5.81
C MET A 46 -2.95 -7.26 5.24
N ASP A 47 -1.77 -7.66 5.74
CA ASP A 47 -1.06 -8.90 5.37
C ASP A 47 -1.60 -10.15 6.09
N TYR A 48 -2.38 -10.00 7.17
CA TYR A 48 -2.91 -11.15 7.91
C TYR A 48 -4.00 -11.89 7.14
N PRO A 49 -4.21 -13.20 7.39
CA PRO A 49 -5.31 -13.93 6.76
C PRO A 49 -6.69 -13.32 7.03
N TYR A 50 -6.86 -12.73 8.22
CA TYR A 50 -8.06 -12.01 8.63
C TYR A 50 -7.71 -10.86 9.58
N ASP A 51 -8.19 -9.66 9.27
CA ASP A 51 -8.13 -8.50 10.17
C ASP A 51 -9.33 -7.56 9.93
N ARG A 52 -9.68 -6.73 10.91
CA ARG A 52 -10.74 -5.73 10.78
C ARG A 52 -10.45 -4.69 9.70
N LEU A 53 -9.18 -4.36 9.46
CA LEU A 53 -8.78 -3.33 8.49
C LEU A 53 -9.10 -3.73 7.04
N GLN A 54 -9.21 -5.02 6.75
CA GLN A 54 -9.61 -5.53 5.44
C GLN A 54 -11.07 -5.20 5.07
N TRP A 55 -11.88 -4.84 6.07
CA TRP A 55 -13.28 -4.43 5.90
C TRP A 55 -13.45 -2.90 5.97
N ALA A 56 -12.35 -2.17 6.19
CA ALA A 56 -12.37 -0.73 6.30
C ALA A 56 -12.22 -0.05 4.93
N GLY A 57 -12.74 1.16 4.82
CA GLY A 57 -12.45 2.03 3.68
C GLY A 57 -11.03 2.60 3.74
N GLU A 58 -10.53 3.05 2.60
CA GLU A 58 -9.19 3.62 2.46
C GLU A 58 -8.93 4.82 3.40
N GLU A 59 -9.95 5.62 3.72
CA GLU A 59 -9.83 6.74 4.66
C GLU A 59 -9.46 6.27 6.05
N TYR A 60 -10.12 5.22 6.54
CA TYR A 60 -9.83 4.67 7.87
C TYR A 60 -8.43 4.05 7.91
N ILE A 61 -8.00 3.40 6.83
CA ILE A 61 -6.64 2.84 6.73
C ILE A 61 -5.61 3.99 6.78
N LEU A 62 -5.86 5.09 6.07
CA LEU A 62 -4.98 6.27 6.09
C LEU A 62 -4.91 6.89 7.50
N GLU A 63 -6.05 7.03 8.18
CA GLU A 63 -6.10 7.54 9.56
C GLU A 63 -5.27 6.68 10.51
N ASN A 64 -5.42 5.34 10.46
CA ASN A 64 -4.62 4.43 11.29
C ASN A 64 -3.12 4.58 11.00
N LEU A 65 -2.74 4.73 9.74
CA LEU A 65 -1.34 4.97 9.38
C LEU A 65 -0.85 6.31 9.94
N MET A 66 -1.64 7.39 9.82
CA MET A 66 -1.26 8.72 10.31
C MET A 66 -1.14 8.81 11.83
N ASP A 67 -1.87 7.97 12.57
CA ASP A 67 -1.69 7.80 14.01
C ASP A 67 -0.39 7.03 14.35
N GLU A 68 0.10 6.21 13.42
CA GLU A 68 1.29 5.38 13.60
C GLU A 68 2.60 6.09 13.19
N VAL A 69 2.58 6.86 12.09
CA VAL A 69 3.79 7.44 11.49
C VAL A 69 3.61 8.90 11.11
N ILE A 70 4.71 9.66 11.10
CA ILE A 70 4.73 11.04 10.60
C ILE A 70 4.96 10.98 9.08
N LEU A 71 4.05 11.55 8.29
CA LEU A 71 4.15 11.61 6.82
C LEU A 71 4.60 13.00 6.34
N GLU A 72 5.46 13.04 5.32
CA GLU A 72 5.89 14.30 4.72
C GLU A 72 4.83 14.88 3.77
N LYS A 73 4.63 16.19 3.82
CA LYS A 73 3.83 16.91 2.82
C LYS A 73 4.67 17.22 1.58
N CYS A 74 4.05 17.15 0.42
CA CYS A 74 4.68 17.54 -0.84
C CYS A 74 4.71 19.07 -0.98
N THR A 75 5.86 19.63 -1.37
CA THR A 75 6.06 21.07 -1.61
C THR A 75 6.39 21.40 -3.08
N GLY A 76 6.29 20.41 -3.98
CA GLY A 76 6.64 20.54 -5.39
C GLY A 76 5.99 19.44 -6.24
N GLU A 77 6.70 18.95 -7.25
CA GLU A 77 6.23 17.83 -8.09
C GLU A 77 6.15 16.53 -7.28
N ASN A 78 5.11 15.75 -7.59
CA ASN A 78 4.85 14.45 -7.00
C ASN A 78 4.51 13.46 -8.13
N TYR A 79 4.32 12.20 -7.78
CA TYR A 79 3.90 11.17 -8.72
C TYR A 79 2.50 11.44 -9.26
N GLY A 80 2.23 10.94 -10.46
CA GLY A 80 0.90 10.94 -11.06
C GLY A 80 -0.06 10.00 -10.35
N ARG A 81 -1.36 10.31 -10.45
CA ARG A 81 -2.45 9.53 -9.85
C ARG A 81 -2.40 8.05 -10.23
N GLU A 82 -2.31 7.75 -11.53
CA GLU A 82 -2.26 6.36 -12.02
C GLU A 82 -0.99 5.63 -11.53
N GLU A 83 0.14 6.33 -11.44
CA GLU A 83 1.41 5.73 -11.00
C GLU A 83 1.29 5.25 -9.55
N VAL A 84 0.73 6.07 -8.66
CA VAL A 84 0.55 5.69 -7.26
C VAL A 84 -0.55 4.65 -7.05
N TYR A 85 -1.63 4.69 -7.85
CA TYR A 85 -2.67 3.64 -7.83
C TYR A 85 -2.06 2.27 -8.13
N TRP A 86 -1.35 2.17 -9.26
CA TRP A 86 -0.75 0.90 -9.68
C TRP A 86 0.38 0.47 -8.75
N MET A 87 1.13 1.39 -8.15
CA MET A 87 2.11 1.08 -7.11
C MET A 87 1.46 0.35 -5.93
N GLY A 88 0.40 0.93 -5.34
CA GLY A 88 -0.32 0.32 -4.23
C GLY A 88 -0.97 -1.02 -4.61
N TYR A 89 -1.60 -1.07 -5.79
CA TYR A 89 -2.24 -2.27 -6.31
C TYR A 89 -1.24 -3.42 -6.49
N VAL A 90 -0.12 -3.17 -7.14
CA VAL A 90 0.90 -4.19 -7.45
C VAL A 90 1.56 -4.71 -6.18
N TYR A 91 1.81 -3.87 -5.18
CA TYR A 91 2.34 -4.33 -3.89
C TYR A 91 1.40 -5.32 -3.20
N ARG A 92 0.10 -5.03 -3.14
CA ARG A 92 -0.88 -5.95 -2.54
C ARG A 92 -1.09 -7.22 -3.38
N TYR A 93 -1.05 -7.08 -4.70
CA TYR A 93 -1.12 -8.23 -5.60
C TYR A 93 0.09 -9.15 -5.39
N TRP A 94 1.30 -8.60 -5.27
CA TRP A 94 2.53 -9.34 -4.97
C TRP A 94 2.36 -10.12 -3.66
N HIS A 95 1.86 -9.48 -2.61
CA HIS A 95 1.56 -10.15 -1.33
C HIS A 95 0.69 -11.39 -1.53
N PHE A 96 -0.47 -11.26 -2.17
CA PHE A 96 -1.33 -12.42 -2.40
C PHE A 96 -0.73 -13.43 -3.37
N TYR A 97 0.12 -13.03 -4.31
CA TYR A 97 0.71 -13.95 -5.27
C TYR A 97 1.82 -14.81 -4.66
N THR A 98 2.57 -14.27 -3.69
CA THR A 98 3.82 -14.86 -3.17
C THR A 98 3.76 -15.24 -1.69
N ASP A 99 2.74 -14.77 -0.97
CA ASP A 99 2.60 -14.86 0.48
C ASP A 99 3.72 -14.12 1.27
N GLU A 100 4.44 -13.20 0.61
CA GLU A 100 5.41 -12.30 1.23
C GLU A 100 4.71 -11.11 1.90
N ASN A 101 5.19 -10.66 3.06
CA ASN A 101 4.61 -9.50 3.72
C ASN A 101 5.04 -8.17 3.08
N SER A 102 4.31 -7.10 3.37
CA SER A 102 4.52 -5.77 2.80
C SER A 102 5.97 -5.28 2.95
N LYS A 103 6.58 -5.51 4.11
CA LYS A 103 7.97 -5.12 4.36
C LYS A 103 8.97 -5.88 3.50
N GLN A 104 8.77 -7.19 3.31
CA GLN A 104 9.60 -8.02 2.44
C GLN A 104 9.50 -7.59 0.98
N ILE A 105 8.27 -7.28 0.53
CA ILE A 105 8.01 -6.81 -0.84
C ILE A 105 8.70 -5.48 -1.09
N TYR A 106 8.54 -4.50 -0.20
CA TYR A 106 9.15 -3.18 -0.38
C TYR A 106 10.69 -3.26 -0.42
N ALA A 107 11.29 -4.09 0.43
CA ALA A 107 12.74 -4.31 0.43
C ALA A 107 13.29 -4.92 -0.87
N GLN A 108 12.44 -5.58 -1.66
CA GLN A 108 12.79 -6.15 -2.97
C GLN A 108 12.41 -5.24 -4.14
N ALA A 109 11.31 -4.49 -4.02
CA ALA A 109 10.86 -3.53 -5.02
C ALA A 109 11.88 -2.39 -5.22
N ASP A 110 12.47 -1.91 -4.11
CA ASP A 110 13.59 -0.95 -4.09
C ASP A 110 14.96 -1.66 -4.11
N GLY A 111 15.02 -2.92 -4.53
CA GLY A 111 16.28 -3.62 -4.73
C GLY A 111 17.17 -2.79 -5.66
N PRO A 112 18.48 -2.62 -5.36
CA PRO A 112 19.38 -1.94 -6.28
C PRO A 112 19.27 -2.64 -7.64
N LEU A 113 18.85 -1.89 -8.66
CA LEU A 113 18.89 -2.34 -10.04
C LEU A 113 20.31 -2.90 -10.27
N MET A 114 20.42 -4.23 -10.44
CA MET A 114 21.66 -4.86 -10.88
C MET A 114 22.03 -4.34 -12.27
#